data_AF-A0A8J7WD61-F1
#
_entry.id   AF-A0A8J7WD61-F1
#
_cell.length_a   1.000
_cell.length_b   1.000
_cell.length_c   1.000
_cell.angle_alpha   90.00
_cell.angle_beta   90.00
_cell.angle_gamma   90.00
#
_symmetry.space_group_name_H-M   'P 1'
#
loop_
_entity.id
_entity.type
_entity.pdbx_description
1 polymer ?
#
loop_
_entity_poly.entity_id
_entity_poly.type
_entity_poly.pdbx_seq_one_letter_code
_entity_poly.pdbx_strand_id
1 'polypeptide(L)'
;MADRRDSLDDFWTAMREEAPLPLGDVLARIEAQALAERPVPGARVAAQPWWRGVLAAVGGWPGAAGLATACALGVWLGIDPPAALDGVWTGETAALEALGVDPLSGYDLAWLEG
;
A
#
# COMPACT_ATOMS: atom_id res chain seq x y z
N MET A 1 8.87 15.73 16.50
CA MET A 1 8.18 14.47 16.12
C MET A 1 7.16 14.02 17.16
N ALA A 2 7.21 14.47 18.43
CA ALA A 2 6.20 14.14 19.46
C ALA A 2 4.83 14.84 19.24
N ASP A 3 4.87 16.13 18.89
CA ASP A 3 3.70 17.02 18.67
C ASP A 3 2.55 16.43 17.81
N ARG A 4 2.87 15.70 16.74
CA ARG A 4 1.86 15.09 15.87
C ARG A 4 1.16 13.89 16.50
N ARG A 5 1.86 13.10 17.30
CA ARG A 5 1.28 11.91 17.96
C ARG A 5 0.35 12.34 19.09
N ASP A 6 0.76 13.36 19.84
CA ASP A 6 -0.05 13.93 20.92
C ASP A 6 -1.34 14.55 20.36
N SER A 7 -1.26 15.29 19.24
CA SER A 7 -2.46 15.84 18.58
C SER A 7 -3.44 14.76 18.10
N LEU A 8 -2.93 13.59 17.71
CA LEU A 8 -3.75 12.47 17.27
C LEU A 8 -4.44 11.80 18.46
N ASP A 9 -3.71 11.55 19.55
CA ASP A 9 -4.27 10.96 20.77
C ASP A 9 -5.42 11.81 21.33
N ASP A 10 -5.35 13.14 21.21
CA ASP A 10 -6.45 14.04 21.56
C ASP A 10 -7.69 13.84 20.67
N PHE A 11 -7.51 13.72 19.34
CA PHE A 11 -8.62 13.42 18.42
C PHE A 11 -9.26 12.05 18.69
N TRP A 12 -8.46 11.03 19.00
CA TRP A 12 -8.96 9.70 19.37
C TRP A 12 -9.74 9.71 20.68
N THR A 13 -9.30 10.52 21.65
CA THR A 13 -10.00 10.70 22.93
C THR A 13 -11.36 11.35 22.71
N ALA A 14 -11.42 12.45 21.96
CA ALA A 14 -12.67 13.13 21.63
C ALA A 14 -13.67 12.22 20.87
N MET A 15 -13.20 11.42 19.91
CA MET A 15 -14.08 10.50 19.17
C MET A 15 -14.68 9.38 20.03
N ARG A 16 -14.00 8.98 21.13
CA ARG A 16 -14.55 7.97 22.05
C ARG A 16 -15.64 8.54 22.95
N GLU A 17 -15.47 9.78 23.38
CA GLU A 17 -16.47 10.48 24.20
C GLU A 17 -17.75 10.75 23.40
N GLU A 18 -17.60 11.05 22.10
CA GLU A 18 -18.71 11.42 21.22
C GLU A 18 -19.17 10.28 20.29
N ALA A 19 -18.91 9.01 20.63
CA ALA A 19 -19.18 7.88 19.74
C ALA A 19 -20.69 7.75 19.44
N PRO A 20 -21.16 8.18 18.25
CA PRO A 20 -22.58 8.13 17.94
C PRO A 20 -22.96 6.68 17.66
N LEU A 21 -24.05 6.20 18.25
CA LEU A 21 -24.54 4.87 17.92
C LEU A 21 -24.86 4.82 16.41
N PRO A 22 -24.30 3.86 15.65
CA PRO A 22 -24.65 3.70 14.24
C PRO A 22 -26.16 3.46 14.12
N LEU A 23 -26.80 4.15 13.17
CA LEU A 23 -28.24 4.02 12.92
C LEU A 23 -28.58 2.55 12.61
N GLY A 24 -29.69 2.05 13.15
CA GLY A 24 -30.07 0.63 13.05
C GLY A 24 -30.10 0.11 11.60
N ASP A 25 -30.43 0.98 10.65
CA ASP A 25 -30.46 0.68 9.21
C ASP A 25 -29.08 0.29 8.66
N VAL A 26 -28.02 0.94 9.14
CA VAL A 26 -26.63 0.65 8.73
C VAL A 26 -26.20 -0.69 9.30
N LEU A 27 -26.52 -0.95 10.57
CA LEU A 27 -26.24 -2.25 11.19
C LEU A 27 -26.98 -3.39 10.48
N ALA A 28 -28.26 -3.20 10.16
CA ALA A 28 -29.06 -4.17 9.43
C ALA A 28 -28.50 -4.45 8.02
N ARG A 29 -28.01 -3.41 7.33
CA ARG A 29 -27.33 -3.57 6.03
C ARG A 29 -26.02 -4.35 6.15
N ILE A 30 -25.18 -4.01 7.13
CA ILE A 30 -23.90 -4.71 7.37
C ILE A 30 -24.17 -6.18 7.70
N GLU A 31 -25.18 -6.48 8.53
CA GLU A 31 -25.57 -7.85 8.87
C GLU A 31 -26.03 -8.62 7.62
N ALA A 32 -26.89 -8.01 6.80
CA ALA A 32 -27.35 -8.62 5.55
C ALA A 32 -26.19 -8.91 4.59
N GLN A 33 -25.23 -7.98 4.47
CA GLN A 33 -24.02 -8.17 3.66
C GLN A 33 -23.14 -9.29 4.23
N ALA A 34 -22.93 -9.31 5.54
CA ALA A 34 -22.16 -10.35 6.20
C ALA A 34 -22.77 -11.73 5.96
N LEU A 35 -24.09 -11.87 6.08
CA LEU A 35 -24.80 -13.12 5.81
C LEU A 35 -24.69 -13.54 4.34
N ALA A 36 -24.72 -12.60 3.40
CA ALA A 36 -24.55 -12.89 1.97
C ALA A 36 -23.14 -13.38 1.62
N GLU A 37 -22.11 -12.86 2.29
CA GLU A 37 -20.72 -13.23 2.06
C GLU A 37 -20.29 -14.50 2.83
N ARG A 38 -21.16 -15.04 3.70
CA ARG A 38 -20.83 -16.26 4.45
C ARG A 38 -20.58 -17.42 3.46
N PRO A 39 -19.40 -18.05 3.51
CA PRO A 39 -19.14 -19.20 2.67
C PRO A 39 -20.09 -20.33 3.05
N VAL A 40 -20.87 -20.81 2.07
CA VAL A 40 -21.78 -21.95 2.26
C VAL A 40 -20.94 -23.23 2.32
N PRO A 41 -20.99 -24.00 3.43
CA PRO A 41 -20.27 -25.26 3.53
C PRO A 41 -20.71 -26.22 2.41
N GLY A 42 -19.75 -26.71 1.63
CA GLY A 42 -20.02 -27.63 0.52
C GLY A 42 -20.34 -26.98 -0.83
N ALA A 43 -20.29 -25.65 -0.94
CA ALA A 43 -20.33 -24.99 -2.25
C ALA A 43 -19.13 -25.43 -3.10
N ARG A 44 -19.42 -26.01 -4.28
CA ARG A 44 -18.37 -26.34 -5.25
C ARG A 44 -17.84 -25.04 -5.84
N VAL A 45 -16.63 -24.65 -5.44
CA VAL A 45 -15.93 -23.53 -6.07
C VAL A 45 -15.62 -23.95 -7.51
N ALA A 46 -16.25 -23.28 -8.47
CA ALA A 46 -15.93 -23.48 -9.88
C ALA A 46 -14.44 -23.20 -10.10
N ALA A 47 -13.74 -24.06 -10.84
CA ALA A 47 -12.34 -23.87 -11.17
C ALA A 47 -12.17 -22.50 -11.83
N GLN A 48 -11.54 -21.56 -11.10
CA GLN A 48 -11.27 -20.24 -11.64
C GLN A 48 -10.05 -20.31 -12.56
N PRO A 49 -10.05 -19.55 -13.66
CA PRO A 49 -8.86 -19.45 -14.49
C PRO A 49 -7.72 -18.77 -13.69
N TRP A 50 -6.48 -19.21 -13.93
CA TRP A 50 -5.30 -18.79 -13.18
C TRP A 50 -5.10 -17.27 -13.12
N TRP A 51 -5.46 -16.55 -14.19
CA TRP A 51 -5.36 -15.09 -14.26
C TRP A 51 -6.30 -14.35 -13.28
N ARG A 52 -7.42 -14.97 -12.88
CA ARG A 52 -8.28 -14.40 -11.82
C ARG A 52 -7.61 -14.44 -10.46
N GLY A 53 -6.79 -15.47 -10.19
CA GLY A 53 -5.98 -15.53 -8.98
C GLY A 53 -4.94 -14.41 -8.94
N VAL A 54 -4.32 -14.11 -10.08
CA VAL A 54 -3.38 -12.98 -10.21
C VAL A 54 -4.10 -11.64 -9.99
N LEU A 55 -5.25 -11.42 -10.63
CA LEU A 55 -6.04 -10.21 -10.39
C LEU A 55 -6.47 -10.10 -8.93
N ALA A 56 -6.95 -11.17 -8.31
CA ALA A 56 -7.33 -11.17 -6.90
C ALA A 56 -6.14 -10.83 -5.99
N ALA A 57 -4.94 -11.35 -6.28
CA ALA A 57 -3.72 -11.05 -5.54
C ALA A 57 -3.30 -9.57 -5.65
N VAL A 58 -3.58 -8.91 -6.78
CA VAL A 58 -3.26 -7.49 -7.00
C VAL A 58 -4.36 -6.57 -6.43
N GLY A 59 -5.47 -7.10 -5.92
CA GLY A 59 -6.59 -6.33 -5.36
C GLY A 59 -7.80 -6.22 -6.29
N GLY A 60 -7.92 -7.13 -7.26
CA GLY A 60 -9.00 -7.19 -8.24
C GLY A 60 -8.89 -6.11 -9.31
N TRP A 61 -10.04 -5.56 -9.69
CA TRP A 61 -10.13 -4.49 -10.70
C TRP A 61 -9.45 -3.18 -10.28
N PRO A 62 -9.57 -2.71 -9.02
CA PRO A 62 -8.78 -1.57 -8.54
C PRO A 62 -7.28 -1.80 -8.64
N GLY A 63 -6.84 -3.01 -8.29
CA GLY A 63 -5.46 -3.44 -8.44
C GLY A 63 -4.94 -3.36 -9.87
N ALA A 64 -5.72 -3.88 -10.82
CA ALA A 64 -5.40 -3.83 -12.24
C ALA A 64 -5.28 -2.40 -12.77
N ALA A 65 -6.18 -1.50 -12.33
CA ALA A 65 -6.12 -0.08 -12.70
C ALA A 65 -4.86 0.60 -12.14
N GLY A 66 -4.48 0.29 -10.90
CA GLY A 66 -3.23 0.75 -10.30
C GLY A 66 -2.00 0.27 -11.07
N LEU A 67 -1.95 -1.02 -11.41
CA LEU A 67 -0.86 -1.62 -12.20
C LEU A 67 -0.72 -0.96 -13.57
N ALA A 68 -1.84 -0.75 -14.28
CA ALA A 68 -1.85 -0.08 -15.58
C ALA A 68 -1.34 1.35 -15.48
N THR A 69 -1.76 2.08 -14.43
CA THR A 69 -1.29 3.45 -14.16
C THR A 69 0.21 3.47 -13.85
N ALA A 70 0.71 2.52 -13.06
CA ALA A 70 2.14 2.39 -12.77
C ALA A 70 2.96 2.10 -14.03
N CYS A 71 2.46 1.26 -14.95
CA CYS A 71 3.11 1.02 -16.23
C CYS A 71 3.14 2.28 -17.11
N ALA A 72 2.03 3.01 -17.18
CA ALA A 72 1.95 4.25 -17.94
C ALA A 72 2.90 5.32 -17.38
N LEU A 73 2.96 5.46 -16.05
CA LEU A 73 3.92 6.35 -15.38
C LEU A 73 5.36 5.90 -15.64
N GLY A 74 5.66 4.60 -15.58
CA GLY A 74 6.99 4.08 -15.89
C GLY A 74 7.44 4.41 -17.32
N VAL A 75 6.55 4.24 -18.30
CA VAL A 75 6.83 4.62 -19.70
C VAL A 75 7.03 6.12 -19.83
N TRP A 76 6.17 6.92 -19.21
CA TRP A 76 6.26 8.39 -19.27
C TRP A 76 7.57 8.91 -18.67
N LEU A 77 7.93 8.44 -17.46
CA LEU A 77 9.18 8.80 -16.79
C LEU A 77 10.42 8.31 -17.53
N GLY A 78 10.33 7.20 -18.26
CA GLY A 78 11.45 6.69 -19.06
C GLY A 78 11.73 7.51 -20.32
N ILE A 79 10.71 8.17 -20.89
CA ILE A 79 10.86 9.00 -22.09
C ILE A 79 11.31 10.41 -21.72
N ASP A 80 10.68 11.01 -20.72
CA ASP A 80 10.97 12.38 -20.28
C ASP A 80 11.14 12.40 -18.75
N PRO A 81 12.37 12.11 -18.26
CA PRO A 81 12.63 12.11 -16.83
C PRO A 81 12.51 13.55 -16.30
N PRO A 82 11.59 13.85 -15.37
CA PRO A 82 11.45 15.20 -14.83
C PRO A 82 12.69 15.61 -14.04
N ALA A 83 13.14 16.86 -14.18
CA ALA A 83 14.32 17.41 -13.49
C ALA A 83 14.29 17.30 -11.95
N ALA A 84 13.11 17.07 -11.35
CA ALA A 84 12.96 16.76 -9.93
C ALA A 84 13.59 15.41 -9.54
N LEU A 85 13.69 14.45 -10.47
CA LEU A 85 14.35 13.16 -10.24
C LEU A 85 15.87 13.30 -10.19
N ASP A 86 16.46 14.29 -10.87
CA ASP A 86 17.90 14.54 -10.78
C ASP A 86 18.31 14.87 -9.34
N GLY A 87 17.50 15.64 -8.62
CA GLY A 87 17.73 15.97 -7.21
C GLY A 87 17.58 14.78 -6.26
N VAL A 88 16.73 13.81 -6.59
CA VAL A 88 16.59 12.55 -5.82
C VAL A 88 17.83 11.68 -6.04
N TRP A 89 18.23 11.48 -7.30
CA TRP A 89 19.37 10.65 -7.64
C TRP A 89 20.69 11.23 -7.14
N THR A 90 20.90 12.54 -7.31
CA THR A 90 22.14 13.22 -6.90
C THR A 90 22.18 13.60 -5.43
N GLY A 91 21.04 13.92 -4.81
CA GLY A 91 20.95 14.32 -3.40
C GLY A 91 21.16 13.15 -2.45
N GLU A 92 20.69 11.96 -2.82
CA GLU A 92 20.87 10.74 -2.02
C GLU A 92 22.32 10.23 -2.15
N THR A 93 22.90 10.21 -3.36
CA THR A 93 24.32 9.84 -3.54
C THR A 93 25.27 10.78 -2.82
N ALA A 94 25.02 12.09 -2.84
CA ALA A 94 25.88 13.06 -2.14
C ALA A 94 25.77 12.91 -0.61
N ALA A 95 24.59 12.58 -0.08
CA ALA A 95 24.39 12.31 1.34
C ALA A 95 25.04 10.98 1.78
N LEU A 96 24.95 9.94 0.96
CA LEU A 96 25.61 8.63 1.15
C LEU A 96 27.14 8.74 1.05
N GLU A 97 27.65 9.49 0.09
CA GLU A 97 29.08 9.79 -0.08
C GLU A 97 29.63 10.61 1.10
N ALA A 98 28.86 11.59 1.60
CA ALA A 98 29.20 12.32 2.82
C ALA A 98 29.16 11.46 4.09
N LEU A 99 28.35 10.39 4.12
CA LEU A 99 28.32 9.37 5.16
C LEU A 99 29.39 8.27 4.95
N GLY A 100 30.17 8.31 3.87
CA GLY A 100 31.17 7.30 3.53
C GLY A 100 30.58 5.92 3.20
N VAL A 101 29.27 5.84 2.98
CA VAL A 101 28.54 4.61 2.69
C VAL A 101 28.41 4.51 1.17
N ASP A 102 29.30 3.75 0.54
CA ASP A 102 29.16 3.37 -0.86
C ASP A 102 28.16 2.19 -0.96
N PRO A 103 26.99 2.37 -1.61
CA PRO A 103 25.98 1.32 -1.73
C PRO A 103 26.50 0.08 -2.47
N LEU A 104 27.53 0.20 -3.32
CA LEU A 104 28.16 -0.94 -3.97
C LEU A 104 28.98 -1.78 -2.98
N SER A 105 29.72 -1.11 -2.08
CA SER A 105 30.52 -1.78 -1.05
C SER A 105 29.68 -2.50 0.00
N GLY A 106 28.48 -2.00 0.32
CA GLY A 106 27.55 -2.67 1.22
C GLY A 106 27.03 -4.01 0.67
N TYR A 107 26.93 -4.13 -0.66
CA TYR A 107 26.57 -5.39 -1.32
C TYR A 107 27.71 -6.41 -1.24
N ASP A 108 28.96 -5.98 -1.48
CA ASP A 108 30.14 -6.84 -1.37
C ASP A 108 30.41 -7.28 0.08
N LEU A 109 30.18 -6.40 1.06
CA LEU A 109 30.21 -6.69 2.50
C LEU A 109 29.18 -7.76 2.87
N ALA A 110 27.93 -7.62 2.43
CA ALA A 110 26.88 -8.62 2.68
C ALA A 110 27.21 -10.00 2.07
N TRP A 111 28.00 -10.04 1.00
CA TRP A 111 28.52 -11.29 0.40
C TRP A 111 29.74 -11.86 1.12
N LEU A 112 30.55 -11.03 1.78
CA LEU A 112 31.71 -11.44 2.58
C LEU A 112 31.33 -11.85 4.01
N GLU A 113 30.22 -11.35 4.53
CA GLU A 113 29.69 -11.62 5.87
C GLU A 113 28.77 -12.85 5.94
N GLY A 114 28.54 -13.51 4.80
CA GLY A 114 27.75 -14.75 4.65
C GLY A 114 28.53 -16.03 4.97
#